data_AF-A0AA39DF19-F1
#
_entry.id   AF-A0AA39DF19-F1
#
_cell.length_a   1.000
_cell.length_b   1.000
_cell.length_c   1.000
_cell.angle_alpha   90.00
_cell.angle_beta   90.00
_cell.angle_gamma   90.00
#
_symmetry.space_group_name_H-M   'P 1'
#
loop_
_entity.id
_entity.type
_entity.pdbx_description
1 polymer ?
#
loop_
_entity_poly.entity_id
_entity_poly.type
_entity_poly.pdbx_seq_one_letter_code
_entity_poly.pdbx_strand_id
1 'polypeptide(L)'
;MGVQNDDIVLPHLSSVLNKWLIAKKLNYSYGPSGSLSKILETPAMPMEPICGDGFDASTVKTPEKASPQVCSGLHSVQDRFNSNFMNKDVVERQTGSQKSNEVSLTTGDEGCEDIDVAIKKLSLTSRSASLGGDHWDSFSALLTVCEQSAPSTLLDVFSKYCDPESIVKIGEGTYGEAFRAGKTVCKIVPIDGDLLVNGEVQKRSGELLEEAILSRTLNHLRGDGGHVNNSCTSFIETLDLRVCQGPYDAALIQAWEDWDEKHGSENDHPREFPEKQCYVVFVLEHGGKDLESFVLLNFDEVRSLLVQVTVALAVAEAAYEFEHRDLHWGNILLSRKDSDMLQFTLEGKNMFVRTFGLSISIIDFTLSRINTGEAILFLDLSSDPELFKGPKGDKQSNTYRKMKEITEDFWEGSFPKTNVLWLQYLVDILLLKKSFKRTSKDERELRSLKKRMDNYGSAKEATSDPFFTDMFVDHAI
;
A
#
# COMPACT_ATOMS: atom_id res chain seq x y z
N MET A 1 -3.49 52.92 16.17
CA MET A 1 -2.42 52.05 15.64
C MET A 1 -2.96 50.65 15.65
N GLY A 2 -3.47 50.18 14.50
CA GLY A 2 -3.93 48.81 14.33
C GLY A 2 -2.74 47.96 13.89
N VAL A 3 -2.51 46.86 14.60
CA VAL A 3 -1.51 45.85 14.24
C VAL A 3 -2.06 45.10 13.05
N GLN A 4 -1.38 45.19 11.90
CA GLN A 4 -1.63 44.35 10.73
C GLN A 4 -1.24 42.92 11.12
N ASN A 5 -2.23 42.02 11.14
CA ASN A 5 -1.97 40.60 11.00
C ASN A 5 -1.63 40.36 9.53
N ASP A 6 -0.38 39.98 9.26
CA ASP A 6 -0.01 39.40 7.99
C ASP A 6 -0.64 38.01 7.90
N ASP A 7 -1.75 37.92 7.19
CA ASP A 7 -2.31 36.65 6.73
C ASP A 7 -1.28 35.97 5.83
N ILE A 8 -0.62 34.95 6.36
CA ILE A 8 0.22 34.05 5.57
C ILE A 8 -0.72 33.27 4.64
N VAL A 9 -0.83 33.73 3.40
CA VAL A 9 -1.56 33.05 2.33
C VAL A 9 -0.90 31.69 2.09
N LEU A 10 -1.56 30.61 2.54
CA LEU A 10 -1.12 29.24 2.31
C LEU A 10 -1.00 28.95 0.81
N PRO A 11 0.05 28.26 0.34
CA PRO A 11 0.04 27.69 -0.99
C PRO A 11 -1.02 26.56 -1.02
N HIS A 12 -2.07 26.76 -1.82
CA HIS A 12 -3.08 25.75 -2.14
C HIS A 12 -2.37 24.41 -2.47
N LEU A 13 -2.91 23.25 -2.06
CA LEU A 13 -2.34 21.91 -2.33
C LEU A 13 -1.90 21.76 -3.80
N SER A 14 -2.66 22.39 -4.70
CA SER A 14 -2.36 22.64 -6.10
C SER A 14 -0.98 23.24 -6.40
N SER A 15 -0.55 24.28 -5.69
CA SER A 15 0.75 24.92 -5.89
C SER A 15 1.92 24.00 -5.53
N VAL A 16 1.76 23.18 -4.48
CA VAL A 16 2.77 22.20 -4.06
C VAL A 16 2.85 21.05 -5.07
N LEU A 17 1.69 20.53 -5.48
CA LEU A 17 1.56 19.53 -6.55
C LEU A 17 2.18 20.01 -7.86
N ASN A 18 1.85 21.22 -8.31
CA ASN A 18 2.38 21.78 -9.55
C ASN A 18 3.89 21.99 -9.49
N LYS A 19 4.42 22.53 -8.39
CA LYS A 19 5.89 22.69 -8.21
C LYS A 19 6.61 21.34 -8.19
N TRP A 20 6.05 20.36 -7.49
CA TRP A 20 6.59 19.01 -7.48
C TRP A 20 6.51 18.32 -8.84
N LEU A 21 5.39 18.44 -9.56
CA LEU A 21 5.24 17.89 -10.91
C LEU A 21 6.25 18.48 -11.89
N ILE A 22 6.51 19.79 -11.80
CA ILE A 22 7.55 20.45 -12.60
C ILE A 22 8.92 19.85 -12.26
N ALA A 23 9.23 19.66 -10.97
CA ALA A 23 10.48 19.04 -10.54
C ALA A 23 10.59 17.55 -10.97
N LYS A 24 9.51 16.77 -10.89
CA LYS A 24 9.44 15.36 -11.32
C LYS A 24 9.64 15.22 -12.83
N LYS A 25 9.04 16.09 -13.64
CA LYS A 25 9.24 16.12 -15.11
C LYS A 25 10.67 16.48 -15.51
N LEU A 26 11.39 17.24 -14.68
CA LEU A 26 12.78 17.63 -14.92
C LEU A 26 13.78 16.54 -14.47
N ASN A 27 13.41 15.68 -13.52
CA ASN A 27 14.26 14.64 -12.94
C ASN A 27 13.66 13.23 -13.16
N TYR A 28 13.73 12.71 -14.39
CA TYR A 28 13.46 11.30 -14.68
C TYR A 28 14.61 10.42 -14.16
N SER A 29 14.67 10.13 -12.85
CA SER A 29 15.67 9.17 -12.33
C SER A 29 15.34 8.50 -10.99
N TYR A 30 14.07 8.32 -10.63
CA TYR A 30 13.74 7.55 -9.42
C TYR A 30 12.84 6.38 -9.78
N GLY A 31 13.44 5.19 -9.88
CA GLY A 31 12.72 3.93 -9.72
C GLY A 31 12.38 3.72 -8.25
N PRO A 32 11.36 2.90 -7.93
CA PRO A 32 10.96 2.62 -6.54
C PRO A 32 12.07 1.96 -5.75
N SER A 33 12.06 2.19 -4.44
CA SER A 33 13.20 1.88 -3.56
C SER A 33 13.37 0.39 -3.22
N GLY A 34 12.35 -0.48 -3.37
CA GLY A 34 12.43 -1.88 -2.95
C GLY A 34 11.48 -2.82 -3.71
N SER A 35 11.47 -4.11 -3.38
CA SER A 35 10.54 -5.07 -3.98
C SER A 35 9.21 -5.02 -3.24
N LEU A 36 8.18 -4.48 -3.89
CA LEU A 36 6.77 -4.47 -3.42
C LEU A 36 6.22 -5.89 -3.14
N SER A 37 6.88 -6.95 -3.61
CA SER A 37 6.50 -8.34 -3.34
C SER A 37 6.42 -8.74 -1.86
N LYS A 38 7.17 -8.06 -0.97
CA LYS A 38 7.10 -8.30 0.48
C LYS A 38 5.99 -7.52 1.20
N ILE A 39 5.33 -6.58 0.52
CA ILE A 39 4.08 -5.94 1.01
C ILE A 39 2.95 -6.97 1.18
N LEU A 40 3.08 -8.10 0.47
CA LEU A 40 2.08 -9.16 0.44
C LEU A 40 2.05 -10.02 1.71
N GLU A 41 3.06 -9.93 2.58
CA GLU A 41 3.13 -10.69 3.83
C GLU A 41 2.48 -9.84 4.95
N THR A 42 1.18 -10.06 5.17
CA THR A 42 0.53 -9.65 6.42
C THR A 42 0.84 -10.71 7.48
N PRO A 43 1.44 -10.37 8.64
CA PRO A 43 1.69 -11.34 9.70
C PRO A 43 0.36 -11.95 10.17
N ALA A 44 0.26 -13.27 10.16
CA ALA A 44 -0.90 -13.97 10.69
C ALA A 44 -0.89 -13.84 12.23
N MET A 45 -1.80 -13.04 12.79
CA MET A 45 -1.98 -12.96 14.24
C MET A 45 -2.41 -14.34 14.80
N PRO A 46 -1.75 -14.89 15.83
CA PRO A 46 -2.20 -16.10 16.49
C PRO A 46 -3.60 -15.92 17.08
N MET A 47 -4.49 -16.89 16.83
CA MET A 47 -5.85 -16.90 17.36
C MET A 47 -5.82 -17.05 18.89
N GLU A 48 -6.33 -16.06 19.63
CA GLU A 48 -6.60 -16.23 21.06
C GLU A 48 -7.78 -17.20 21.28
N PRO A 49 -7.65 -18.19 22.18
CA PRO A 49 -8.77 -19.00 22.61
C PRO A 49 -9.66 -18.18 23.56
N ILE A 50 -10.91 -17.95 23.15
CA ILE A 50 -11.93 -17.36 24.01
C ILE A 50 -12.24 -18.36 25.14
N CYS A 51 -11.72 -18.07 26.34
CA CYS A 51 -12.25 -18.65 27.57
C CYS A 51 -13.63 -18.02 27.83
N GLY A 52 -14.68 -18.78 27.55
CA GLY A 52 -16.02 -18.47 28.02
C GLY A 52 -16.15 -18.87 29.50
N ASP A 53 -16.51 -17.90 30.33
CA ASP A 53 -16.90 -18.13 31.72
C ASP A 53 -18.08 -19.10 31.81
N GLY A 54 -17.90 -20.12 32.66
CA GLY A 54 -18.93 -20.74 33.50
C GLY A 54 -19.95 -21.64 32.83
N PHE A 55 -19.77 -22.96 32.95
CA PHE A 55 -20.80 -23.87 33.49
C PHE A 55 -20.15 -25.17 33.99
N ASP A 56 -20.33 -25.42 35.29
CA ASP A 56 -20.00 -26.65 36.00
C ASP A 56 -20.87 -27.82 35.53
N ALA A 57 -20.25 -28.94 35.15
CA ALA A 57 -20.86 -30.26 35.21
C ALA A 57 -19.80 -31.34 35.39
N SER A 58 -19.73 -31.84 36.62
CA SER A 58 -18.93 -32.97 37.06
C SER A 58 -19.31 -34.30 36.40
N THR A 59 -18.32 -35.22 36.39
CA THR A 59 -18.39 -36.69 36.25
C THR A 59 -18.63 -37.28 34.85
N VAL A 60 -17.61 -37.95 34.28
CA VAL A 60 -17.52 -39.43 34.11
C VAL A 60 -16.07 -39.82 33.72
N LYS A 61 -15.69 -41.02 34.14
CA LYS A 61 -14.36 -41.61 34.37
C LYS A 61 -13.57 -42.03 33.12
N THR A 62 -12.24 -42.02 33.26
CA THR A 62 -11.21 -42.69 32.44
C THR A 62 -11.36 -44.23 32.43
N PRO A 63 -10.69 -44.93 31.49
CA PRO A 63 -9.54 -45.72 31.94
C PRO A 63 -8.29 -45.68 31.02
N GLU A 64 -7.17 -46.03 31.64
CA GLU A 64 -5.78 -46.00 31.18
C GLU A 64 -5.35 -47.12 30.21
N LYS A 65 -4.19 -46.87 29.57
CA LYS A 65 -3.05 -47.77 29.24
C LYS A 65 -3.14 -48.73 28.04
N ALA A 66 -2.27 -48.48 27.05
CA ALA A 66 -1.14 -49.38 26.74
C ALA A 66 -0.13 -48.72 25.77
N SER A 67 1.15 -48.80 26.13
CA SER A 67 2.34 -48.79 25.27
C SER A 67 3.20 -49.99 25.73
N PRO A 68 4.35 -50.38 25.11
CA PRO A 68 5.00 -49.87 23.90
C PRO A 68 5.45 -51.00 22.92
N GLN A 69 5.87 -50.67 21.69
CA GLN A 69 6.89 -51.50 21.01
C GLN A 69 7.75 -50.72 20.01
N VAL A 70 9.04 -50.95 20.17
CA VAL A 70 10.21 -50.44 19.46
C VAL A 70 10.45 -51.27 18.19
N CYS A 71 10.89 -50.66 17.09
CA CYS A 71 11.93 -51.27 16.26
C CYS A 71 12.72 -50.21 15.47
N SER A 72 14.04 -50.39 15.52
CA SER A 72 15.13 -49.53 15.08
C SER A 72 15.86 -50.12 13.87
N GLY A 73 16.52 -49.28 13.07
CA GLY A 73 17.62 -49.64 12.17
C GLY A 73 17.41 -49.07 10.75
N LEU A 74 18.15 -48.11 10.19
CA LEU A 74 19.59 -47.79 10.09
C LEU A 74 20.10 -48.00 8.64
N HIS A 75 20.75 -46.93 8.16
CA HIS A 75 21.90 -46.82 7.24
C HIS A 75 21.74 -46.73 5.71
N SER A 76 22.35 -45.62 5.25
CA SER A 76 22.86 -45.22 3.94
C SER A 76 23.89 -46.18 3.32
N VAL A 77 24.02 -46.19 1.99
CA VAL A 77 25.32 -46.29 1.28
C VAL A 77 25.23 -45.53 -0.06
N GLN A 78 26.37 -44.91 -0.38
CA GLN A 78 26.76 -44.06 -1.50
C GLN A 78 27.51 -44.90 -2.53
N ASP A 79 27.48 -44.58 -3.84
CA ASP A 79 28.66 -44.82 -4.69
C ASP A 79 28.65 -44.05 -6.02
N ARG A 80 29.83 -43.51 -6.33
CA ARG A 80 30.28 -42.93 -7.61
C ARG A 80 31.00 -44.01 -8.42
N PHE A 81 30.96 -43.93 -9.75
CA PHE A 81 32.08 -44.37 -10.59
C PHE A 81 32.30 -43.41 -11.78
N ASN A 82 33.58 -43.08 -11.99
CA ASN A 82 34.17 -42.32 -13.08
C ASN A 82 34.54 -43.24 -14.27
N SER A 83 34.67 -42.68 -15.47
CA SER A 83 35.84 -42.94 -16.34
C SER A 83 36.04 -41.86 -17.41
N ASN A 84 37.29 -41.40 -17.51
CA ASN A 84 37.86 -40.53 -18.54
C ASN A 84 38.20 -41.32 -19.81
N PHE A 85 38.20 -40.70 -21.00
CA PHE A 85 39.19 -40.97 -22.05
C PHE A 85 39.38 -39.78 -23.01
N MET A 86 40.59 -39.70 -23.57
CA MET A 86 41.26 -38.58 -24.21
C MET A 86 41.21 -38.59 -25.75
N ASN A 87 41.41 -37.39 -26.32
CA ASN A 87 42.26 -37.05 -27.49
C ASN A 87 41.78 -37.20 -28.96
N LYS A 88 41.81 -36.02 -29.63
CA LYS A 88 42.59 -35.61 -30.82
C LYS A 88 42.18 -35.93 -32.27
N ASP A 89 42.39 -34.85 -33.06
CA ASP A 89 42.86 -34.74 -34.45
C ASP A 89 41.86 -34.94 -35.61
N VAL A 90 41.94 -34.31 -36.81
CA VAL A 90 42.52 -33.10 -37.49
C VAL A 90 41.80 -33.11 -38.89
N VAL A 91 42.03 -32.09 -39.74
CA VAL A 91 42.02 -32.13 -41.24
C VAL A 91 40.67 -31.66 -41.85
N GLU A 92 40.52 -30.62 -42.71
CA GLU A 92 41.45 -29.88 -43.58
C GLU A 92 40.83 -28.58 -44.19
N ARG A 93 41.71 -27.57 -44.40
CA ARG A 93 41.97 -26.72 -45.63
C ARG A 93 40.83 -25.97 -46.33
N GLN A 94 41.02 -24.82 -47.00
CA GLN A 94 42.07 -23.83 -47.36
C GLN A 94 41.28 -22.76 -48.18
N THR A 95 41.58 -21.45 -48.32
CA THR A 95 42.71 -20.66 -48.86
C THR A 95 42.27 -19.18 -48.76
N GLY A 96 43.05 -18.18 -48.32
CA GLY A 96 44.19 -17.54 -49.00
C GLY A 96 43.74 -16.40 -49.96
N SER A 97 43.55 -15.15 -49.51
CA SER A 97 44.45 -13.97 -49.61
C SER A 97 44.93 -13.57 -51.01
N GLN A 98 44.63 -12.33 -51.46
CA GLN A 98 45.59 -11.45 -52.16
C GLN A 98 45.10 -9.99 -52.29
N LYS A 99 46.06 -9.07 -52.14
CA LYS A 99 46.01 -7.60 -52.33
C LYS A 99 46.31 -7.21 -53.78
N SER A 100 45.76 -6.08 -54.27
CA SER A 100 46.52 -4.94 -54.86
C SER A 100 45.62 -3.87 -55.53
N ASN A 101 45.89 -2.59 -55.18
CA ASN A 101 45.82 -1.27 -55.87
C ASN A 101 45.27 -1.20 -57.32
N GLU A 102 44.75 -0.11 -57.90
CA GLU A 102 44.58 1.34 -57.62
C GLU A 102 43.63 1.89 -58.72
N VAL A 103 42.90 2.99 -58.47
CA VAL A 103 42.75 4.20 -59.33
C VAL A 103 41.55 5.05 -58.87
N SER A 104 41.89 6.23 -58.33
CA SER A 104 41.24 7.54 -58.35
C SER A 104 39.79 7.72 -58.81
N LEU A 105 38.99 8.45 -58.00
CA LEU A 105 38.56 9.83 -58.30
C LEU A 105 37.97 10.53 -57.05
N THR A 106 38.02 11.86 -57.11
CA THR A 106 38.09 12.90 -56.07
C THR A 106 36.77 13.36 -55.43
N THR A 107 36.92 14.21 -54.39
CA THR A 107 35.97 15.07 -53.63
C THR A 107 35.41 14.39 -52.37
N GLY A 108 35.67 14.80 -51.13
CA GLY A 108 36.16 16.05 -50.56
C GLY A 108 35.08 16.62 -49.64
N ASP A 109 35.13 16.31 -48.34
CA ASP A 109 34.98 17.31 -47.25
C ASP A 109 35.29 16.66 -45.89
N GLU A 110 36.01 17.41 -45.07
CA GLU A 110 36.59 17.05 -43.78
C GLU A 110 35.69 17.51 -42.61
N GLY A 111 35.84 16.87 -41.44
CA GLY A 111 35.55 17.53 -40.15
C GLY A 111 34.55 16.82 -39.22
N CYS A 112 34.96 15.75 -38.56
CA CYS A 112 34.23 15.19 -37.41
C CYS A 112 35.14 14.92 -36.20
N GLU A 113 36.16 15.75 -35.98
CA GLU A 113 37.08 15.61 -34.82
C GLU A 113 36.91 16.69 -33.74
N ASP A 114 36.01 17.67 -33.90
CA ASP A 114 35.82 18.77 -32.92
C ASP A 114 34.73 18.52 -31.86
N ILE A 115 33.93 17.46 -31.98
CA ILE A 115 32.82 17.18 -31.04
C ILE A 115 33.34 16.49 -29.77
N ASP A 116 34.24 15.52 -29.91
CA ASP A 116 34.76 14.75 -28.77
C ASP A 116 35.70 15.57 -27.86
N VAL A 117 36.38 16.58 -28.43
CA VAL A 117 37.19 17.53 -27.66
C VAL A 117 36.30 18.55 -26.94
N ALA A 118 35.20 18.99 -27.54
CA ALA A 118 34.22 19.87 -26.89
C ALA A 118 33.53 19.19 -25.70
N ILE A 119 33.17 17.90 -25.83
CA ILE A 119 32.56 17.10 -24.76
C ILE A 119 33.53 16.89 -23.59
N LYS A 120 34.82 16.64 -23.86
CA LYS A 120 35.85 16.54 -22.79
C LYS A 120 36.16 17.87 -22.11
N LYS A 121 36.01 19.00 -22.82
CA LYS A 121 36.22 20.35 -22.24
C LYS A 121 35.05 20.83 -21.40
N LEU A 122 33.82 20.38 -21.70
CA LEU A 122 32.62 20.59 -20.87
C LEU A 122 32.64 19.75 -19.58
N SER A 123 33.38 18.64 -19.55
CA SER A 123 33.48 17.75 -18.38
C SER A 123 34.54 18.15 -17.33
N LEU A 124 35.38 19.17 -17.62
CA LEU A 124 36.52 19.54 -16.76
C LEU A 124 36.46 20.97 -16.18
N THR A 125 35.32 21.67 -16.30
CA THR A 125 35.05 22.90 -15.55
C THR A 125 34.11 22.65 -14.37
N SER A 126 34.44 21.67 -13.54
CA SER A 126 33.96 21.59 -12.16
C SER A 126 34.79 22.54 -11.30
N ARG A 127 34.41 23.82 -11.27
CA ARG A 127 34.79 24.73 -10.18
C ARG A 127 33.54 25.24 -9.49
N SER A 128 33.34 24.72 -8.27
CA SER A 128 32.72 25.39 -7.11
C SER A 128 31.66 26.45 -7.45
N ALA A 129 30.39 26.05 -7.50
CA ALA A 129 29.27 26.96 -7.40
C ALA A 129 28.59 26.75 -6.04
N SER A 130 28.85 27.67 -5.12
CA SER A 130 27.98 27.99 -4.00
C SER A 130 26.64 28.52 -4.49
N LEU A 131 25.55 28.14 -3.80
CA LEU A 131 24.26 28.82 -3.69
C LEU A 131 23.52 29.23 -4.98
N GLY A 132 22.29 28.71 -5.11
CA GLY A 132 21.21 29.38 -5.84
C GLY A 132 20.75 28.67 -7.11
N GLY A 133 20.08 27.54 -6.95
CA GLY A 133 19.18 26.99 -7.96
C GLY A 133 18.03 26.34 -7.21
N ASP A 134 16.80 26.78 -7.48
CA ASP A 134 15.56 26.28 -6.89
C ASP A 134 15.32 24.80 -7.24
N HIS A 135 16.11 23.92 -6.66
CA HIS A 135 15.90 22.48 -6.68
C HIS A 135 14.82 22.19 -5.62
N TRP A 136 13.58 22.00 -6.06
CA TRP A 136 12.50 21.59 -5.16
C TRP A 136 12.75 20.16 -4.70
N ASP A 137 13.45 20.04 -3.57
CA ASP A 137 13.77 18.78 -2.90
C ASP A 137 12.49 18.11 -2.39
N SER A 138 12.28 16.82 -2.72
CA SER A 138 11.09 16.06 -2.33
C SER A 138 10.85 16.07 -0.83
N PHE A 139 11.92 16.12 -0.02
CA PHE A 139 11.80 16.25 1.43
C PHE A 139 11.22 17.61 1.85
N SER A 140 11.65 18.70 1.19
CA SER A 140 11.09 20.04 1.41
C SER A 140 9.64 20.15 0.94
N ALA A 141 9.29 19.47 -0.14
CA ALA A 141 7.92 19.34 -0.61
C ALA A 141 7.03 18.61 0.42
N LEU A 142 7.54 17.52 1.00
CA LEU A 142 6.88 16.73 2.02
C LEU A 142 6.66 17.52 3.30
N LEU A 143 7.67 18.28 3.75
CA LEU A 143 7.52 19.25 4.84
C LEU A 143 6.41 20.26 4.54
N THR A 144 6.35 20.78 3.32
CA THR A 144 5.30 21.74 2.91
C THR A 144 3.91 21.11 2.94
N VAL A 145 3.75 19.87 2.45
CA VAL A 145 2.48 19.13 2.53
C VAL A 145 2.10 18.83 3.98
N CYS A 146 3.07 18.59 4.86
CA CYS A 146 2.86 18.40 6.29
C CYS A 146 2.72 19.71 7.08
N GLU A 147 2.69 20.87 6.41
CA GLU A 147 2.59 22.20 7.03
C GLU A 147 3.70 22.47 8.06
N GLN A 148 4.91 22.01 7.76
CA GLN A 148 6.09 22.15 8.60
C GLN A 148 7.19 22.94 7.89
N SER A 149 7.90 23.78 8.64
CA SER A 149 9.14 24.41 8.19
C SER A 149 10.38 23.57 8.50
N ALA A 150 10.28 22.65 9.46
CA ALA A 150 11.31 21.71 9.85
C ALA A 150 10.69 20.43 10.46
N PRO A 151 11.39 19.28 10.42
CA PRO A 151 10.91 18.05 11.07
C PRO A 151 10.71 18.22 12.58
N SER A 152 9.75 17.50 13.15
CA SER A 152 9.52 17.41 14.59
C SER A 152 10.17 16.15 15.18
N THR A 153 10.20 16.00 16.50
CA THR A 153 10.52 14.68 17.09
C THR A 153 9.27 13.80 17.12
N LEU A 154 9.44 12.48 17.26
CA LEU A 154 8.32 11.56 17.42
C LEU A 154 7.53 11.90 18.70
N LEU A 155 8.20 12.15 19.82
CA LEU A 155 7.57 12.60 21.07
C LEU A 155 6.73 13.88 20.91
N ASP A 156 7.23 14.88 20.19
CA ASP A 156 6.48 16.14 19.95
C ASP A 156 5.16 15.90 19.22
N VAL A 157 5.11 14.88 18.36
CA VAL A 157 3.89 14.49 17.65
C VAL A 157 2.97 13.70 18.57
N PHE A 158 3.47 12.64 19.21
CA PHE A 158 2.65 11.75 20.03
C PHE A 158 2.07 12.42 21.28
N SER A 159 2.82 13.32 21.92
CA SER A 159 2.38 14.07 23.11
C SER A 159 1.17 14.96 22.89
N LYS A 160 0.81 15.26 21.64
CA LYS A 160 -0.43 15.99 21.29
C LYS A 160 -1.68 15.13 21.43
N TYR A 161 -1.54 13.80 21.39
CA TYR A 161 -2.66 12.86 21.31
C TYR A 161 -2.84 12.01 22.57
N CYS A 162 -1.76 11.72 23.30
CA CYS A 162 -1.82 11.06 24.60
C CYS A 162 -0.56 11.25 25.44
N ASP A 163 -0.67 10.87 26.71
CA ASP A 163 0.51 10.68 27.56
C ASP A 163 1.39 9.56 26.99
N PRO A 164 2.74 9.67 27.03
CA PRO A 164 3.64 8.67 26.45
C PRO A 164 3.43 7.24 26.98
N GLU A 165 3.10 7.10 28.26
CA GLU A 165 2.83 5.80 28.90
C GLU A 165 1.56 5.11 28.39
N SER A 166 0.69 5.83 27.67
CA SER A 166 -0.56 5.29 27.11
C SER A 166 -0.43 4.83 25.66
N ILE A 167 0.76 4.94 25.06
CA ILE A 167 1.04 4.51 23.69
C ILE A 167 1.03 2.98 23.64
N VAL A 168 0.35 2.41 22.63
CA VAL A 168 0.28 0.96 22.44
C VAL A 168 0.53 0.62 20.98
N LYS A 169 1.50 -0.27 20.68
CA LYS A 169 1.64 -0.82 19.32
C LYS A 169 0.44 -1.71 19.01
N ILE A 170 -0.17 -1.50 17.85
CA ILE A 170 -1.39 -2.21 17.42
C ILE A 170 -1.23 -2.99 16.12
N GLY A 171 -0.13 -2.80 15.42
CA GLY A 171 0.17 -3.55 14.20
C GLY A 171 1.51 -3.14 13.62
N GLU A 172 1.94 -3.93 12.65
CA GLU A 172 3.15 -3.71 11.88
C GLU A 172 2.92 -4.06 10.42
N GLY A 173 3.77 -3.53 9.55
CA GLY A 173 3.87 -3.94 8.17
C GLY A 173 5.30 -3.73 7.66
N THR A 174 5.56 -4.16 6.43
CA THR A 174 6.89 -4.17 5.82
C THR A 174 7.61 -2.83 5.94
N TYR A 175 6.89 -1.70 5.80
CA TYR A 175 7.48 -0.37 5.79
C TYR A 175 7.18 0.45 7.03
N GLY A 176 6.62 -0.11 8.11
CA GLY A 176 6.33 0.74 9.25
C GLY A 176 5.59 0.09 10.40
N GLU A 177 5.35 0.93 11.39
CA GLU A 177 4.82 0.57 12.70
C GLU A 177 3.53 1.35 12.96
N ALA A 178 2.50 0.70 13.51
CA ALA A 178 1.24 1.35 13.86
C ALA A 178 1.06 1.38 15.37
N PHE A 179 0.87 2.59 15.92
CA PHE A 179 0.67 2.82 17.35
C PHE A 179 -0.67 3.50 17.60
N ARG A 180 -1.41 3.07 18.61
CA ARG A 180 -2.56 3.80 19.12
C ARG A 180 -2.10 4.87 20.10
N ALA A 181 -2.51 6.11 19.86
CA ALA A 181 -2.23 7.27 20.72
C ALA A 181 -3.55 7.96 21.09
N GLY A 182 -4.07 7.68 22.28
CA GLY A 182 -5.38 8.19 22.70
C GLY A 182 -6.51 7.65 21.82
N LYS A 183 -7.15 8.54 21.04
CA LYS A 183 -8.22 8.20 20.09
C LYS A 183 -7.74 8.04 18.64
N THR A 184 -6.45 8.22 18.38
CA THR A 184 -5.88 8.19 17.03
C THR A 184 -4.98 6.97 16.85
N VAL A 185 -4.63 6.70 15.59
CA VAL A 185 -3.61 5.72 15.19
C VAL A 185 -2.50 6.46 14.46
N CYS A 186 -1.27 6.35 14.96
CA CYS A 186 -0.07 6.90 14.35
C CYS A 186 0.68 5.79 13.60
N LYS A 187 0.68 5.83 12.27
CA LYS A 187 1.53 4.98 11.41
C LYS A 187 2.86 5.68 11.16
N ILE A 188 3.95 5.12 11.65
CA ILE A 188 5.31 5.63 11.49
C ILE A 188 5.98 4.88 10.33
N VAL A 189 6.46 5.61 9.33
CA VAL A 189 7.15 5.07 8.15
C VAL A 189 8.54 5.69 8.05
N PRO A 190 9.65 4.93 8.22
CA PRO A 190 10.99 5.44 8.02
C PRO A 190 11.25 5.77 6.55
N ILE A 191 11.92 6.89 6.30
CA ILE A 191 12.24 7.40 4.97
C ILE A 191 13.68 7.87 4.85
N ASP A 192 14.19 7.84 3.62
CA ASP A 192 15.48 8.42 3.22
C ASP A 192 16.72 7.92 3.99
N GLY A 193 16.62 6.83 4.75
CA GLY A 193 17.73 6.16 5.38
C GLY A 193 18.39 5.11 4.47
N ASP A 194 19.67 4.85 4.73
CA ASP A 194 20.45 3.82 4.03
C ASP A 194 20.39 2.44 4.72
N LEU A 195 19.86 2.39 5.94
CA LEU A 195 19.63 1.15 6.68
C LEU A 195 18.47 0.39 6.04
N LEU A 196 18.67 -0.90 5.77
CA LEU A 196 17.56 -1.78 5.42
C LEU A 196 16.64 -1.94 6.63
N VAL A 197 15.35 -1.74 6.43
CA VAL A 197 14.32 -1.88 7.48
C VAL A 197 13.45 -3.04 7.07
N ASN A 198 13.35 -4.06 7.93
CA ASN A 198 12.59 -5.29 7.70
C ASN A 198 13.06 -6.00 6.41
N GLY A 199 14.36 -5.91 6.14
CA GLY A 199 14.99 -6.46 4.94
C GLY A 199 14.71 -5.70 3.63
N GLU A 200 14.11 -4.52 3.67
CA GLU A 200 13.81 -3.68 2.51
C GLU A 200 14.50 -2.30 2.59
N VAL A 201 14.74 -1.68 1.43
CA VAL A 201 15.23 -0.30 1.38
C VAL A 201 14.09 0.63 1.79
N GLN A 202 14.41 1.63 2.60
CA GLN A 202 13.43 2.63 3.00
C GLN A 202 12.87 3.38 1.78
N LYS A 203 11.59 3.72 1.85
CA LYS A 203 10.94 4.57 0.85
C LYS A 203 11.62 5.95 0.82
N ARG A 204 11.67 6.57 -0.35
CA ARG A 204 12.17 7.94 -0.53
C ARG A 204 11.08 8.95 -0.25
N SER A 205 11.47 10.17 0.13
CA SER A 205 10.54 11.29 0.33
C SER A 205 9.57 11.49 -0.85
N GLY A 206 10.04 11.28 -2.09
CA GLY A 206 9.20 11.39 -3.28
C GLY A 206 8.06 10.37 -3.33
N GLU A 207 8.31 9.14 -2.88
CA GLU A 207 7.31 8.06 -2.84
C GLU A 207 6.26 8.35 -1.76
N LEU A 208 6.69 8.79 -0.57
CA LEU A 208 5.76 9.13 0.53
C LEU A 208 4.96 10.41 0.26
N LEU A 209 5.52 11.35 -0.49
CA LEU A 209 4.82 12.58 -0.86
C LEU A 209 3.54 12.28 -1.65
N GLU A 210 3.61 11.32 -2.57
CA GLU A 210 2.44 10.89 -3.35
C GLU A 210 1.38 10.27 -2.43
N GLU A 211 1.76 9.38 -1.51
CA GLU A 211 0.87 8.76 -0.53
C GLU A 211 0.24 9.82 0.41
N ALA A 212 1.03 10.80 0.86
CA ALA A 212 0.58 11.90 1.72
C ALA A 212 -0.45 12.81 1.01
N ILE A 213 -0.18 13.19 -0.24
CA ILE A 213 -1.11 14.00 -1.03
C ILE A 213 -2.38 13.22 -1.33
N LEU A 214 -2.26 11.93 -1.70
CA LEU A 214 -3.41 11.07 -1.97
C LEU A 214 -4.30 10.94 -0.73
N SER A 215 -3.71 10.68 0.44
CA SER A 215 -4.43 10.60 1.72
C SER A 215 -5.19 11.89 2.05
N ARG A 216 -4.55 13.05 1.89
CA ARG A 216 -5.23 14.36 2.04
C ARG A 216 -6.32 14.59 1.00
N THR A 217 -6.12 14.12 -0.24
CA THR A 217 -7.10 14.28 -1.31
C THR A 217 -8.37 13.47 -1.01
N LEU A 218 -8.23 12.21 -0.58
CA LEU A 218 -9.38 11.37 -0.21
C LEU A 218 -10.14 11.91 1.01
N ASN A 219 -9.47 12.58 1.95
CA ASN A 219 -10.15 13.26 3.06
C ASN A 219 -11.20 14.28 2.58
N HIS A 220 -11.02 14.93 1.43
CA HIS A 220 -12.01 15.88 0.92
C HIS A 220 -13.37 15.25 0.58
N LEU A 221 -13.43 13.92 0.38
CA LEU A 221 -14.68 13.19 0.19
C LEU A 221 -15.57 13.21 1.44
N ARG A 222 -15.05 13.61 2.60
CA ARG A 222 -15.83 13.71 3.84
C ARG A 222 -16.80 14.90 3.87
N GLY A 223 -16.74 15.78 2.88
CA GLY A 223 -17.68 16.91 2.70
C GLY A 223 -17.09 18.30 2.92
N ASP A 224 -15.84 18.38 3.40
CA ASP A 224 -15.22 19.65 3.81
C ASP A 224 -14.53 20.42 2.66
N GLY A 225 -14.44 19.82 1.46
CA GLY A 225 -13.59 20.30 0.35
C GLY A 225 -14.30 20.76 -0.94
N GLY A 226 -15.60 21.08 -0.91
CA GLY A 226 -16.31 21.59 -2.09
C GLY A 226 -16.72 20.55 -3.16
N HIS A 227 -16.41 19.27 -2.96
CA HIS A 227 -16.96 18.16 -3.76
C HIS A 227 -18.40 17.82 -3.34
N VAL A 228 -19.32 18.77 -3.55
CA VAL A 228 -20.74 18.63 -3.16
C VAL A 228 -21.41 17.42 -3.83
N ASN A 229 -20.88 16.97 -4.98
CA ASN A 229 -21.47 15.90 -5.76
C ASN A 229 -20.96 14.50 -5.39
N ASN A 230 -19.82 14.37 -4.70
CA ASN A 230 -19.23 13.06 -4.38
C ASN A 230 -18.73 13.08 -2.93
N SER A 231 -19.37 12.35 -2.04
CA SER A 231 -19.00 12.32 -0.62
C SER A 231 -19.19 10.96 0.04
N CYS A 232 -18.24 10.58 0.89
CA CYS A 232 -18.32 9.41 1.77
C CYS A 232 -17.33 9.54 2.94
N THR A 233 -17.56 8.80 4.01
CA THR A 233 -16.67 8.72 5.18
C THR A 233 -16.02 7.34 5.33
N SER A 234 -16.02 6.55 4.26
CA SER A 234 -15.58 5.15 4.25
C SER A 234 -14.09 4.97 3.92
N PHE A 235 -13.38 6.04 3.59
CA PHE A 235 -11.91 6.07 3.60
C PHE A 235 -11.47 6.56 4.98
N ILE A 236 -10.35 6.02 5.49
CA ILE A 236 -9.86 6.43 6.80
C ILE A 236 -9.52 7.91 6.81
N GLU A 237 -9.92 8.59 7.88
CA GLU A 237 -9.62 10.00 8.04
C GLU A 237 -8.16 10.19 8.43
N THR A 238 -7.43 10.97 7.62
CA THR A 238 -6.09 11.44 7.98
C THR A 238 -6.21 12.74 8.78
N LEU A 239 -6.04 12.66 10.09
CA LEU A 239 -6.20 13.79 11.02
C LEU A 239 -5.01 14.75 10.98
N ASP A 240 -3.79 14.22 10.82
CA ASP A 240 -2.55 15.00 10.72
C ASP A 240 -1.50 14.21 9.93
N LEU A 241 -0.53 14.92 9.35
CA LEU A 241 0.64 14.36 8.67
C LEU A 241 1.88 15.10 9.14
N ARG A 242 2.90 14.36 9.57
CA ARG A 242 4.13 14.94 10.14
C ARG A 242 5.37 14.28 9.58
N VAL A 243 6.33 15.10 9.17
CA VAL A 243 7.72 14.68 9.02
C VAL A 243 8.39 14.77 10.38
N CYS A 244 9.04 13.68 10.78
CA CYS A 244 9.80 13.59 12.01
C CYS A 244 11.27 13.25 11.73
N GLN A 245 12.16 13.65 12.63
CA GLN A 245 13.57 13.28 12.60
C GLN A 245 14.08 12.99 14.02
N GLY A 246 14.83 11.90 14.18
CA GLY A 246 15.43 11.52 15.46
C GLY A 246 15.38 10.02 15.75
N PRO A 247 15.82 9.59 16.93
CA PRO A 247 15.60 8.22 17.40
C PRO A 247 14.14 8.01 17.84
N TYR A 248 13.74 6.75 17.98
CA TYR A 248 12.52 6.40 18.70
C TYR A 248 12.65 6.73 20.19
N ASP A 249 11.62 7.36 20.75
CA ASP A 249 11.54 7.67 22.18
C ASP A 249 11.31 6.41 23.02
N ALA A 250 11.75 6.45 24.29
CA ALA A 250 11.67 5.30 25.20
C ALA A 250 10.27 4.70 25.34
N ALA A 251 9.22 5.52 25.29
CA ALA A 251 7.84 5.06 25.36
C ALA A 251 7.41 4.27 24.11
N LEU A 252 7.84 4.69 22.92
CA LEU A 252 7.57 3.96 21.67
C LEU A 252 8.35 2.65 21.60
N ILE A 253 9.60 2.68 22.08
CA ILE A 253 10.41 1.47 22.24
C ILE A 253 9.73 0.47 23.16
N GLN A 254 9.29 0.90 24.36
CA GLN A 254 8.60 0.02 25.29
C GLN A 254 7.30 -0.54 24.70
N ALA A 255 6.52 0.30 24.02
CA ALA A 255 5.29 -0.15 23.37
C ALA A 255 5.53 -1.18 22.25
N TRP A 256 6.68 -1.10 21.56
CA TRP A 256 7.11 -2.09 20.57
C TRP A 256 7.55 -3.40 21.25
N GLU A 257 8.39 -3.32 22.29
CA GLU A 257 8.88 -4.47 23.06
C GLU A 257 7.71 -5.24 23.72
N ASP A 258 6.74 -4.53 24.30
CA ASP A 258 5.52 -5.10 24.90
C ASP A 258 4.64 -5.85 23.89
N TRP A 259 4.67 -5.44 22.63
CA TRP A 259 3.92 -6.08 21.55
C TRP A 259 4.68 -7.27 20.99
N ASP A 260 6.00 -7.16 20.82
CA ASP A 260 6.89 -8.25 20.39
C ASP A 260 6.82 -9.44 21.37
N GLU A 261 6.85 -9.18 22.69
CA GLU A 261 6.74 -10.24 23.70
C GLU A 261 5.43 -11.06 23.56
N LYS A 262 4.35 -10.42 23.11
CA LYS A 262 3.01 -11.04 23.02
C LYS A 262 2.74 -11.68 21.66
N HIS A 263 3.25 -11.10 20.58
CA HIS A 263 2.86 -11.48 19.22
C HIS A 263 4.01 -12.07 18.41
N GLY A 264 5.27 -11.78 18.78
CA GLY A 264 6.46 -12.06 17.99
C GLY A 264 6.53 -11.13 16.78
N SER A 265 7.42 -10.14 16.84
CA SER A 265 7.65 -9.18 15.77
C SER A 265 8.44 -9.79 14.63
N GLU A 266 7.98 -9.56 13.41
CA GLU A 266 8.73 -9.85 12.20
C GLU A 266 9.61 -8.66 11.79
N ASN A 267 9.33 -7.47 12.34
CA ASN A 267 10.09 -6.25 12.08
C ASN A 267 11.37 -6.14 12.92
N ASP A 268 12.35 -5.40 12.38
CA ASP A 268 13.59 -5.04 13.06
C ASP A 268 13.32 -4.12 14.26
N HIS A 269 14.13 -4.23 15.31
CA HIS A 269 13.92 -3.47 16.52
C HIS A 269 14.21 -1.96 16.27
N PRO A 270 13.28 -1.03 16.60
CA PRO A 270 13.43 0.40 16.29
C PRO A 270 14.58 1.13 17.01
N ARG A 271 15.33 0.46 17.91
CA ARG A 271 16.53 1.02 18.55
C ARG A 271 17.73 1.05 17.60
N GLU A 272 17.66 0.32 16.49
CA GLU A 272 18.74 0.24 15.50
C GLU A 272 18.79 1.46 14.57
N PHE A 273 17.75 2.31 14.58
CA PHE A 273 17.71 3.51 13.76
C PHE A 273 18.78 4.55 14.15
N PRO A 274 19.45 5.19 13.17
CA PRO A 274 20.46 6.21 13.44
C PRO A 274 19.84 7.49 14.01
N GLU A 275 20.65 8.30 14.71
CA GLU A 275 20.20 9.55 15.38
C GLU A 275 19.51 10.56 14.44
N LYS A 276 19.79 10.50 13.14
CA LYS A 276 19.24 11.42 12.12
C LYS A 276 18.20 10.77 11.20
N GLN A 277 17.69 9.60 11.56
CA GLN A 277 16.65 8.92 10.80
C GLN A 277 15.42 9.83 10.64
N CYS A 278 14.88 9.88 9.42
CA CYS A 278 13.67 10.61 9.08
C CYS A 278 12.46 9.66 9.01
N TYR A 279 11.28 10.17 9.33
CA TYR A 279 10.02 9.43 9.24
C TYR A 279 8.90 10.31 8.72
N VAL A 280 7.89 9.67 8.14
CA VAL A 280 6.55 10.25 8.01
C VAL A 280 5.64 9.58 9.02
N VAL A 281 4.89 10.39 9.76
CA VAL A 281 3.86 9.94 10.69
C VAL A 281 2.50 10.33 10.14
N PHE A 282 1.71 9.33 9.80
CA PHE A 282 0.29 9.49 9.47
C PHE A 282 -0.50 9.37 10.77
N VAL A 283 -1.17 10.45 11.18
CA VAL A 283 -2.10 10.42 12.30
C VAL A 283 -3.50 10.21 11.74
N LEU A 284 -4.09 9.07 12.05
CA LEU A 284 -5.33 8.57 11.46
C LEU A 284 -6.42 8.44 12.54
N GLU A 285 -7.69 8.49 12.12
CA GLU A 285 -8.80 8.00 12.94
C GLU A 285 -8.59 6.51 13.29
N HIS A 286 -9.12 6.06 14.43
CA HIS A 286 -9.16 4.64 14.75
C HIS A 286 -10.27 3.91 13.97
N GLY A 287 -9.93 3.30 12.83
CA GLY A 287 -10.90 2.60 11.96
C GLY A 287 -11.46 1.27 12.52
N GLY A 288 -10.83 0.70 13.54
CA GLY A 288 -11.27 -0.56 14.16
C GLY A 288 -10.25 -1.68 13.93
N LYS A 289 -10.73 -2.88 13.62
CA LYS A 289 -9.89 -4.06 13.35
C LYS A 289 -9.97 -4.44 11.87
N ASP A 290 -8.88 -4.88 11.27
CA ASP A 290 -8.84 -5.37 9.89
C ASP A 290 -9.80 -6.54 9.64
N LEU A 291 -10.28 -6.69 8.40
CA LEU A 291 -11.22 -7.73 8.00
C LEU A 291 -10.63 -9.13 8.13
N GLU A 292 -9.32 -9.31 8.05
CA GLU A 292 -8.67 -10.59 8.32
C GLU A 292 -8.98 -11.06 9.75
N SER A 293 -8.77 -10.18 10.72
CA SER A 293 -8.88 -10.48 12.15
C SER A 293 -10.26 -10.18 12.76
N PHE A 294 -11.15 -9.49 12.05
CA PHE A 294 -12.51 -9.15 12.51
C PHE A 294 -13.48 -10.32 12.36
N VAL A 295 -14.32 -10.58 13.37
CA VAL A 295 -15.34 -11.64 13.30
C VAL A 295 -16.65 -11.09 12.78
N LEU A 296 -17.05 -11.56 11.60
CA LEU A 296 -18.36 -11.31 10.99
C LEU A 296 -19.40 -12.26 11.59
N LEU A 297 -20.59 -11.74 11.91
CA LEU A 297 -21.63 -12.48 12.62
C LEU A 297 -22.55 -13.24 11.67
N ASN A 298 -23.02 -12.57 10.61
CA ASN A 298 -24.07 -13.09 9.74
C ASN A 298 -23.96 -12.55 8.31
N PHE A 299 -24.85 -13.01 7.43
CA PHE A 299 -24.85 -12.61 6.04
C PHE A 299 -25.18 -11.13 5.81
N ASP A 300 -25.97 -10.49 6.67
CA ASP A 300 -26.30 -9.05 6.53
C ASP A 300 -25.08 -8.16 6.75
N GLU A 301 -24.22 -8.49 7.74
CA GLU A 301 -22.92 -7.81 7.91
C GLU A 301 -22.03 -7.96 6.66
N VAL A 302 -22.04 -9.13 6.01
CA VAL A 302 -21.28 -9.37 4.77
C VAL A 302 -21.79 -8.52 3.62
N ARG A 303 -23.11 -8.43 3.48
CA ARG A 303 -23.74 -7.57 2.46
C ARG A 303 -23.43 -6.11 2.73
N SER A 304 -23.47 -5.69 3.99
CA SER A 304 -23.14 -4.33 4.41
C SER A 304 -21.69 -3.96 4.11
N LEU A 305 -20.74 -4.83 4.46
CA LEU A 305 -19.34 -4.68 4.10
C LEU A 305 -19.18 -4.47 2.58
N LEU A 306 -19.74 -5.38 1.77
CA LEU A 306 -19.56 -5.34 0.31
C LEU A 306 -20.18 -4.09 -0.31
N VAL A 307 -21.39 -3.69 0.10
CA VAL A 307 -22.04 -2.49 -0.46
C VAL A 307 -21.32 -1.21 -0.03
N GLN A 308 -20.88 -1.09 1.24
CA GLN A 308 -20.16 0.10 1.69
C GLN A 308 -18.82 0.25 0.94
N VAL A 309 -18.06 -0.85 0.78
CA VAL A 309 -16.82 -0.84 -0.01
C VAL A 309 -17.10 -0.46 -1.46
N THR A 310 -18.11 -1.08 -2.10
CA THR A 310 -18.44 -0.83 -3.51
C THR A 310 -18.85 0.63 -3.74
N VAL A 311 -19.70 1.20 -2.87
CA VAL A 311 -20.15 2.59 -3.00
C VAL A 311 -19.02 3.57 -2.68
N ALA A 312 -18.17 3.29 -1.67
CA ALA A 312 -17.00 4.13 -1.37
C ALA A 312 -16.05 4.22 -2.57
N LEU A 313 -15.73 3.08 -3.20
CA LEU A 313 -14.93 3.04 -4.42
C LEU A 313 -15.62 3.79 -5.56
N ALA A 314 -16.92 3.62 -5.76
CA ALA A 314 -17.67 4.35 -6.79
C ALA A 314 -17.62 5.88 -6.61
N VAL A 315 -17.71 6.35 -5.35
CA VAL A 315 -17.60 7.78 -5.01
C VAL A 315 -16.20 8.31 -5.37
N ALA A 316 -15.15 7.57 -5.00
CA ALA A 316 -13.78 7.96 -5.31
C ALA A 316 -13.45 7.85 -6.81
N GLU A 317 -13.99 6.85 -7.52
CA GLU A 317 -13.92 6.74 -8.98
C GLU A 317 -14.53 7.98 -9.65
N ALA A 318 -15.72 8.40 -9.21
CA ALA A 318 -16.41 9.55 -9.76
C ALA A 318 -15.74 10.89 -9.42
N ALA A 319 -15.08 11.00 -8.26
CA ALA A 319 -14.41 12.22 -7.84
C ALA A 319 -13.01 12.39 -8.44
N TYR A 320 -12.23 11.30 -8.49
CA TYR A 320 -10.78 11.35 -8.72
C TYR A 320 -10.27 10.25 -9.65
N GLU A 321 -11.15 9.54 -10.38
CA GLU A 321 -10.78 8.35 -11.15
C GLU A 321 -9.94 7.36 -10.31
N PHE A 322 -10.32 7.21 -9.03
CA PHE A 322 -9.55 6.45 -8.04
C PHE A 322 -9.51 4.96 -8.35
N GLU A 323 -8.33 4.38 -8.23
CA GLU A 323 -8.12 2.93 -8.17
C GLU A 323 -7.30 2.61 -6.91
N HIS A 324 -7.78 1.71 -6.06
CA HIS A 324 -7.04 1.37 -4.85
C HIS A 324 -5.78 0.54 -5.15
N ARG A 325 -5.90 -0.40 -6.09
CA ARG A 325 -4.88 -1.34 -6.55
C ARG A 325 -4.26 -2.26 -5.49
N ASP A 326 -4.69 -2.18 -4.23
CA ASP A 326 -4.21 -3.06 -3.16
C ASP A 326 -5.24 -3.34 -2.06
N LEU A 327 -6.51 -3.49 -2.43
CA LEU A 327 -7.60 -3.62 -1.45
C LEU A 327 -7.75 -5.06 -0.94
N HIS A 328 -6.66 -5.62 -0.37
CA HIS A 328 -6.72 -6.89 0.34
C HIS A 328 -7.48 -6.74 1.66
N TRP A 329 -7.85 -7.86 2.29
CA TRP A 329 -8.66 -7.84 3.52
C TRP A 329 -7.97 -7.20 4.74
N GLY A 330 -6.65 -6.99 4.70
CA GLY A 330 -5.93 -6.22 5.72
C GLY A 330 -6.21 -4.72 5.60
N ASN A 331 -6.53 -4.24 4.39
CA ASN A 331 -6.77 -2.84 4.07
C ASN A 331 -8.24 -2.40 4.21
N ILE A 332 -9.05 -3.22 4.91
CA ILE A 332 -10.43 -2.89 5.27
C ILE A 332 -10.57 -3.02 6.77
N LEU A 333 -10.63 -1.89 7.46
CA LEU A 333 -10.91 -1.85 8.89
C LEU A 333 -12.42 -1.86 9.15
N LEU A 334 -12.79 -2.46 10.26
CA LEU A 334 -14.17 -2.70 10.68
C LEU A 334 -14.35 -2.31 12.14
N SER A 335 -15.41 -1.58 12.40
CA SER A 335 -15.87 -1.24 13.75
C SER A 335 -17.37 -1.46 13.86
N ARG A 336 -17.84 -1.73 15.09
CA ARG A 336 -19.28 -1.76 15.40
C ARG A 336 -19.72 -0.38 15.87
N LYS A 337 -20.72 0.20 15.23
CA LYS A 337 -21.27 1.52 15.52
C LYS A 337 -22.80 1.48 15.60
N ASP A 338 -23.39 2.29 16.47
CA ASP A 338 -24.85 2.35 16.69
C ASP A 338 -25.61 3.15 15.61
N SER A 339 -25.08 3.23 14.39
CA SER A 339 -25.74 3.89 13.26
C SER A 339 -26.31 2.85 12.33
N ASP A 340 -27.63 2.81 12.13
CA ASP A 340 -28.31 1.84 11.26
C ASP A 340 -28.09 2.11 9.75
N MET A 341 -27.72 3.34 9.42
CA MET A 341 -27.52 3.79 8.04
C MET A 341 -26.24 4.59 7.88
N LEU A 342 -25.67 4.54 6.68
CA LEU A 342 -24.55 5.35 6.24
C LEU A 342 -24.94 6.08 4.94
N GLN A 343 -24.70 7.39 4.90
CA GLN A 343 -24.98 8.21 3.73
C GLN A 343 -23.75 8.33 2.83
N PHE A 344 -23.99 8.20 1.53
CA PHE A 344 -23.05 8.51 0.46
C PHE A 344 -23.69 9.53 -0.47
N THR A 345 -22.88 10.32 -1.15
CA THR A 345 -23.31 11.12 -2.30
C THR A 345 -22.49 10.67 -3.50
N LEU A 346 -23.15 10.23 -4.56
CA LEU A 346 -22.51 9.81 -5.81
C LEU A 346 -23.12 10.60 -6.96
N GLU A 347 -22.31 11.43 -7.61
CA GLU A 347 -22.72 12.34 -8.69
C GLU A 347 -23.96 13.19 -8.36
N GLY A 348 -24.01 13.70 -7.13
CA GLY A 348 -25.10 14.53 -6.60
C GLY A 348 -26.32 13.74 -6.12
N LYS A 349 -26.32 12.42 -6.26
CA LYS A 349 -27.39 11.55 -5.73
C LYS A 349 -27.02 11.04 -4.34
N ASN A 350 -27.86 11.35 -3.36
CA ASN A 350 -27.75 10.76 -2.03
C ASN A 350 -28.16 9.28 -2.06
N MET A 351 -27.34 8.43 -1.45
CA MET A 351 -27.56 7.00 -1.28
C MET A 351 -27.45 6.64 0.20
N PHE A 352 -28.46 5.97 0.74
CA PHE A 352 -28.47 5.53 2.14
C PHE A 352 -28.33 4.02 2.19
N VAL A 353 -27.27 3.57 2.85
CA VAL A 353 -26.89 2.16 2.93
C VAL A 353 -27.15 1.62 4.32
N ARG A 354 -27.80 0.47 4.45
CA ARG A 354 -27.97 -0.23 5.73
C ARG A 354 -26.64 -0.79 6.22
N THR A 355 -26.25 -0.41 7.44
CA THR A 355 -24.96 -0.77 8.05
C THR A 355 -25.02 -2.11 8.79
N PHE A 356 -26.21 -2.48 9.29
CA PHE A 356 -26.35 -3.60 10.24
C PHE A 356 -25.39 -3.50 11.43
N GLY A 357 -25.13 -2.27 11.89
CA GLY A 357 -24.19 -1.97 12.98
C GLY A 357 -22.71 -2.02 12.59
N LEU A 358 -22.38 -2.23 11.30
CA LEU A 358 -21.01 -2.33 10.80
C LEU A 358 -20.58 -1.06 10.08
N SER A 359 -19.42 -0.50 10.43
CA SER A 359 -18.78 0.62 9.74
C SER A 359 -17.45 0.16 9.18
N ILE A 360 -17.18 0.47 7.91
CA ILE A 360 -15.89 0.21 7.28
C ILE A 360 -15.00 1.44 7.25
N SER A 361 -13.69 1.22 7.16
CA SER A 361 -12.71 2.22 6.74
C SER A 361 -11.67 1.58 5.82
N ILE A 362 -11.56 2.08 4.60
CA ILE A 362 -10.54 1.68 3.62
C ILE A 362 -9.24 2.40 3.95
N ILE A 363 -8.13 1.66 3.98
CA ILE A 363 -6.79 2.16 4.35
C ILE A 363 -5.75 1.76 3.31
N ASP A 364 -4.54 2.30 3.49
CA ASP A 364 -3.32 2.01 2.72
C ASP A 364 -3.44 2.29 1.22
N PHE A 365 -2.97 3.48 0.84
CA PHE A 365 -3.04 3.96 -0.53
C PHE A 365 -1.70 3.87 -1.25
N THR A 366 -0.76 3.05 -0.75
CA THR A 366 0.61 2.95 -1.27
C THR A 366 0.65 2.65 -2.77
N LEU A 367 -0.21 1.74 -3.26
CA LEU A 367 -0.25 1.35 -4.68
C LEU A 367 -1.34 2.08 -5.48
N SER A 368 -2.09 2.99 -4.85
CA SER A 368 -3.27 3.58 -5.43
C SER A 368 -2.94 4.55 -6.57
N ARG A 369 -3.96 4.84 -7.39
CA ARG A 369 -3.89 5.82 -8.48
C ARG A 369 -5.05 6.79 -8.36
N ILE A 370 -4.76 8.09 -8.49
CA ILE A 370 -5.76 9.16 -8.58
C ILE A 370 -5.44 10.16 -9.66
N ASN A 371 -6.48 10.78 -10.19
CA ASN A 371 -6.44 11.97 -11.01
C ASN A 371 -7.04 13.14 -10.20
N THR A 372 -6.18 14.09 -9.82
CA THR A 372 -6.56 15.30 -9.07
C THR A 372 -7.10 16.41 -9.97
N GLY A 373 -7.14 16.21 -11.29
CA GLY A 373 -7.40 17.23 -12.31
C GLY A 373 -6.14 18.03 -12.69
N GLU A 374 -5.15 18.10 -11.80
CA GLU A 374 -3.86 18.77 -12.04
C GLU A 374 -2.74 17.76 -12.32
N ALA A 375 -2.80 16.61 -11.63
CA ALA A 375 -1.80 15.57 -11.63
C ALA A 375 -2.47 14.19 -11.61
N ILE A 376 -1.86 13.23 -12.29
CA ILE A 376 -2.09 11.81 -12.03
C ILE A 376 -1.01 11.37 -11.03
N LEU A 377 -1.44 10.93 -9.86
CA LEU A 377 -0.57 10.35 -8.83
C LEU A 377 -0.76 8.84 -8.86
N PHE A 378 0.34 8.09 -8.98
CA PHE A 378 0.33 6.64 -9.06
C PHE A 378 1.72 6.08 -8.83
N LEU A 379 1.79 4.88 -8.27
CA LEU A 379 3.02 4.09 -8.27
C LEU A 379 3.09 3.23 -9.53
N ASP A 380 4.22 3.31 -10.25
CA ASP A 380 4.49 2.43 -11.39
C ASP A 380 4.86 1.04 -10.88
N LEU A 381 3.95 0.08 -11.02
CA LEU A 381 4.18 -1.29 -10.55
C LEU A 381 5.05 -2.09 -11.53
N SER A 382 5.31 -1.59 -12.75
CA SER A 382 6.18 -2.27 -13.72
C SER A 382 7.62 -2.40 -13.23
N SER A 383 8.04 -1.50 -12.34
CA SER A 383 9.36 -1.54 -11.70
C SER A 383 9.53 -2.61 -10.62
N ASP A 384 8.48 -3.30 -10.19
CA ASP A 384 8.61 -4.47 -9.31
C ASP A 384 7.98 -5.74 -9.91
N PRO A 385 8.75 -6.50 -10.71
CA PRO A 385 8.28 -7.75 -11.30
C PRO A 385 7.90 -8.83 -10.28
N GLU A 386 8.45 -8.79 -9.06
CA GLU A 386 8.21 -9.81 -8.03
C GLU A 386 6.78 -9.77 -7.48
N LEU A 387 6.14 -8.59 -7.43
CA LEU A 387 4.73 -8.43 -7.05
C LEU A 387 3.79 -9.37 -7.83
N PHE A 388 4.13 -9.68 -9.08
CA PHE A 388 3.33 -10.53 -9.98
C PHE A 388 3.70 -12.02 -9.93
N LYS A 389 4.78 -12.37 -9.23
CA LYS A 389 5.32 -13.74 -9.12
C LYS A 389 4.83 -14.50 -7.89
N GLY A 390 3.93 -13.91 -7.09
CA GLY A 390 3.34 -14.54 -5.91
C GLY A 390 2.69 -15.92 -6.20
N PRO A 391 2.47 -16.75 -5.18
CA PRO A 391 2.10 -18.16 -5.34
C PRO A 391 0.93 -18.41 -6.29
N LYS A 392 0.99 -19.52 -7.04
CA LYS A 392 -0.14 -19.96 -7.87
C LYS A 392 -1.31 -20.36 -6.99
N GLY A 393 -2.50 -19.88 -7.35
CA GLY A 393 -3.73 -20.17 -6.60
C GLY A 393 -4.02 -19.22 -5.44
N ASP A 394 -3.02 -18.44 -4.99
CA ASP A 394 -3.26 -17.37 -4.02
C ASP A 394 -4.14 -16.27 -4.63
N LYS A 395 -5.14 -15.83 -3.86
CA LYS A 395 -6.17 -14.91 -4.36
C LYS A 395 -5.61 -13.51 -4.58
N GLN A 396 -4.76 -13.04 -3.69
CA GLN A 396 -4.18 -11.69 -3.75
C GLN A 396 -3.20 -11.61 -4.93
N SER A 397 -2.28 -12.58 -5.01
CA SER A 397 -1.32 -12.74 -6.11
C SER A 397 -2.00 -12.82 -7.48
N ASN A 398 -3.13 -13.53 -7.57
CA ASN A 398 -3.92 -13.61 -8.81
C ASN A 398 -4.56 -12.26 -9.16
N THR A 399 -4.97 -11.45 -8.18
CA THR A 399 -5.53 -10.12 -8.42
C THR A 399 -4.49 -9.19 -9.04
N TYR A 400 -3.25 -9.15 -8.54
CA TYR A 400 -2.19 -8.34 -9.18
C TYR A 400 -1.92 -8.77 -10.61
N ARG A 401 -1.85 -10.09 -10.88
CA ARG A 401 -1.68 -10.60 -12.26
C ARG A 401 -2.79 -10.13 -13.19
N LYS A 402 -4.05 -10.19 -12.76
CA LYS A 402 -5.18 -9.69 -13.55
C LYS A 402 -5.14 -8.18 -13.76
N MET A 403 -4.72 -7.40 -12.76
CA MET A 403 -4.54 -5.95 -12.93
C MET A 403 -3.46 -5.66 -13.98
N LYS A 404 -2.33 -6.38 -13.94
CA LYS A 404 -1.27 -6.27 -14.94
C LYS A 404 -1.77 -6.61 -16.35
N GLU A 405 -2.60 -7.64 -16.49
CA GLU A 405 -3.23 -7.99 -17.77
C GLU A 405 -4.15 -6.88 -18.30
N ILE A 406 -4.95 -6.24 -17.43
CA ILE A 406 -5.89 -5.17 -17.82
C ILE A 406 -5.17 -3.88 -18.17
N THR A 407 -4.14 -3.53 -17.40
CA THR A 407 -3.39 -2.29 -17.56
C THR A 407 -2.38 -2.38 -18.69
N GLU A 408 -2.02 -3.59 -19.14
CA GLU A 408 -0.94 -3.84 -20.11
C GLU A 408 0.37 -3.13 -19.69
N ASP A 409 0.68 -3.13 -18.39
CA ASP A 409 1.78 -2.39 -17.75
C ASP A 409 1.69 -0.85 -17.83
N PHE A 410 0.60 -0.28 -18.35
CA PHE A 410 0.36 1.16 -18.35
C PHE A 410 -0.30 1.64 -17.04
N TRP A 411 0.45 1.66 -15.94
CA TRP A 411 -0.10 1.98 -14.61
C TRP A 411 -0.54 3.44 -14.43
N GLU A 412 -0.13 4.37 -15.29
CA GLU A 412 -0.61 5.76 -15.26
C GLU A 412 -2.09 5.88 -15.68
N GLY A 413 -2.55 4.99 -16.58
CA GLY A 413 -3.89 5.02 -17.14
C GLY A 413 -4.99 4.78 -16.10
N SER A 414 -6.23 5.10 -16.49
CA SER A 414 -7.42 4.88 -15.68
C SER A 414 -8.09 3.56 -16.06
N PHE A 415 -8.07 2.62 -15.13
CA PHE A 415 -8.61 1.26 -15.29
C PHE A 415 -9.51 0.90 -14.10
N PRO A 416 -10.70 1.51 -13.94
CA PRO A 416 -11.58 1.26 -12.79
C PRO A 416 -12.00 -0.22 -12.62
N LYS A 417 -11.81 -1.04 -13.65
CA LYS A 417 -11.96 -2.50 -13.57
C LYS A 417 -11.05 -3.14 -12.51
N THR A 418 -9.92 -2.52 -12.16
CA THR A 418 -9.04 -2.98 -11.08
C THR A 418 -9.75 -2.97 -9.72
N ASN A 419 -10.59 -1.97 -9.43
CA ASN A 419 -11.43 -1.95 -8.23
C ASN A 419 -12.42 -3.13 -8.22
N VAL A 420 -13.00 -3.46 -9.38
CA VAL A 420 -13.90 -4.63 -9.51
C VAL A 420 -13.15 -5.93 -9.26
N LEU A 421 -11.90 -6.07 -9.69
CA LEU A 421 -11.07 -7.24 -9.38
C LEU A 421 -10.86 -7.39 -7.86
N TRP A 422 -10.65 -6.28 -7.15
CA TRP A 422 -10.55 -6.31 -5.69
C TRP A 422 -11.88 -6.64 -5.01
N LEU A 423 -13.01 -6.16 -5.52
CA LEU A 423 -14.33 -6.60 -5.03
C LEU A 423 -14.54 -8.11 -5.23
N GLN A 424 -14.11 -8.67 -6.36
CA GLN A 424 -14.14 -10.12 -6.59
C GLN A 424 -13.22 -10.88 -5.62
N TYR A 425 -12.05 -10.32 -5.31
CA TYR A 425 -11.15 -10.85 -4.29
C TYR A 425 -11.84 -10.89 -2.92
N LEU A 426 -12.50 -9.81 -2.50
CA LEU A 426 -13.22 -9.78 -1.22
C LEU A 426 -14.30 -10.86 -1.16
N VAL A 427 -15.06 -11.06 -2.25
CA VAL A 427 -16.04 -12.15 -2.31
C VAL A 427 -15.38 -13.54 -2.18
N ASP A 428 -14.22 -13.76 -2.82
CA ASP A 428 -13.45 -14.99 -2.64
C ASP A 428 -13.00 -15.20 -1.19
N ILE A 429 -12.51 -14.14 -0.53
CA ILE A 429 -12.09 -14.16 0.87
C ILE A 429 -13.27 -14.47 1.80
N LEU A 430 -14.42 -13.83 1.58
CA LEU A 430 -15.63 -14.08 2.35
C LEU A 430 -16.12 -15.53 2.22
N LEU A 431 -16.01 -16.12 1.02
CA LEU A 431 -16.39 -17.50 0.78
C LEU A 431 -15.41 -18.51 1.39
N LEU A 432 -14.10 -18.25 1.28
CA LEU A 432 -13.04 -19.23 1.52
C LEU A 432 -12.36 -19.09 2.88
N LYS A 433 -12.20 -17.87 3.40
CA LYS A 433 -11.40 -17.61 4.61
C LYS A 433 -12.23 -17.08 5.79
N LYS A 434 -13.40 -16.46 5.56
CA LYS A 434 -14.25 -15.95 6.65
C LYS A 434 -15.34 -16.94 7.06
N SER A 435 -15.51 -17.07 8.38
CA SER A 435 -16.61 -17.81 9.00
C SER A 435 -17.65 -16.85 9.56
N PHE A 436 -18.92 -17.07 9.23
CA PHE A 436 -20.08 -16.32 9.74
C PHE A 436 -21.35 -17.16 9.55
N LYS A 437 -22.44 -16.80 10.22
CA LYS A 437 -23.73 -17.49 10.05
C LYS A 437 -24.25 -17.28 8.63
N ARG A 438 -24.27 -18.35 7.84
CA ARG A 438 -24.72 -18.35 6.44
C ARG A 438 -25.38 -19.65 6.02
N THR A 439 -26.19 -19.59 4.97
CA THR A 439 -26.85 -20.73 4.34
C THR A 439 -26.22 -21.06 2.99
N SER A 440 -26.58 -22.22 2.43
CA SER A 440 -26.18 -22.57 1.05
C SER A 440 -26.77 -21.63 0.00
N LYS A 441 -27.88 -20.93 0.31
CA LYS A 441 -28.43 -19.89 -0.56
C LYS A 441 -27.50 -18.68 -0.59
N ASP A 442 -27.05 -18.21 0.57
CA ASP A 442 -26.16 -17.05 0.72
C ASP A 442 -24.84 -17.29 -0.02
N GLU A 443 -24.26 -18.49 0.07
CA GLU A 443 -23.05 -18.84 -0.68
C GLU A 443 -23.28 -18.81 -2.21
N ARG A 444 -24.44 -19.28 -2.68
CA ARG A 444 -24.78 -19.19 -4.11
C ARG A 444 -24.99 -17.75 -4.55
N GLU A 445 -25.54 -16.90 -3.70
CA GLU A 445 -25.71 -15.48 -3.99
C GLU A 445 -24.35 -14.78 -4.11
N LEU A 446 -23.41 -15.02 -3.21
CA LEU A 446 -22.03 -14.50 -3.31
C LEU A 446 -21.32 -14.99 -4.58
N ARG A 447 -21.40 -16.28 -4.90
CA ARG A 447 -20.82 -16.81 -6.17
C ARG A 447 -21.47 -16.17 -7.39
N SER A 448 -22.77 -15.89 -7.33
CA SER A 448 -23.50 -15.24 -8.42
C SER A 448 -23.11 -13.77 -8.57
N LEU A 449 -22.95 -13.03 -7.46
CA LEU A 449 -22.42 -11.67 -7.44
C LEU A 449 -21.04 -11.62 -8.12
N LYS A 450 -20.12 -12.49 -7.70
CA LYS A 450 -18.78 -12.57 -8.29
C LYS A 450 -18.83 -12.79 -9.79
N LYS A 451 -19.68 -13.72 -10.26
CA LYS A 451 -19.85 -13.98 -11.70
C LYS A 451 -20.42 -12.78 -12.45
N ARG A 452 -21.32 -12.00 -11.83
CA ARG A 452 -21.85 -10.78 -12.45
C ARG A 452 -20.80 -9.67 -12.52
N MET A 453 -19.94 -9.56 -11.50
CA MET A 453 -18.80 -8.62 -11.46
C MET A 453 -17.82 -8.79 -12.62
N ASP A 454 -17.76 -9.96 -13.26
CA ASP A 454 -16.97 -10.13 -14.50
C ASP A 454 -17.44 -9.19 -15.62
N ASN A 455 -18.71 -8.77 -15.62
CA ASN A 455 -19.30 -7.90 -16.64
C ASN A 455 -19.29 -6.41 -16.30
N TYR A 456 -18.93 -6.01 -15.07
CA TYR A 456 -18.89 -4.59 -14.68
C TYR A 456 -17.54 -3.95 -14.99
N GLY A 457 -17.52 -2.78 -15.60
CA GLY A 457 -16.31 -2.02 -15.93
C GLY A 457 -15.71 -1.23 -14.76
N SER A 458 -16.49 -0.98 -13.70
CA SER A 458 -16.14 -0.11 -12.57
C SER A 458 -16.90 -0.49 -11.28
N ALA A 459 -16.44 -0.01 -10.12
CA ALA A 459 -17.21 -0.14 -8.88
C ALA A 459 -18.53 0.64 -8.98
N LYS A 460 -18.54 1.79 -9.65
CA LYS A 460 -19.76 2.55 -9.98
C LYS A 460 -20.82 1.70 -10.68
N GLU A 461 -20.46 0.96 -11.73
CA GLU A 461 -21.40 0.03 -12.38
C GLU A 461 -21.85 -1.09 -11.43
N ALA A 462 -20.93 -1.61 -10.61
CA ALA A 462 -21.24 -2.67 -9.64
C ALA A 462 -22.23 -2.23 -8.55
N THR A 463 -22.35 -0.93 -8.23
CA THR A 463 -23.37 -0.44 -7.28
C THR A 463 -24.80 -0.80 -7.68
N SER A 464 -25.05 -1.02 -8.98
CA SER A 464 -26.36 -1.38 -9.53
C SER A 464 -26.61 -2.89 -9.57
N ASP A 465 -25.71 -3.72 -9.03
CA ASP A 465 -25.91 -5.17 -8.98
C ASP A 465 -27.14 -5.52 -8.13
N PRO A 466 -28.00 -6.46 -8.57
CA PRO A 466 -29.18 -6.88 -7.82
C PRO A 466 -28.91 -7.30 -6.37
N PHE A 467 -27.70 -7.79 -6.07
CA PHE A 467 -27.25 -8.14 -4.72
C PHE A 467 -27.34 -6.97 -3.72
N PHE A 468 -27.28 -5.72 -4.18
CA PHE A 468 -27.31 -4.53 -3.33
C PHE A 468 -28.70 -3.87 -3.25
N THR A 469 -29.70 -4.36 -3.99
CA THR A 469 -31.00 -3.67 -4.16
C THR A 469 -31.68 -3.30 -2.84
N ASP A 470 -31.80 -4.24 -1.92
CA ASP A 470 -32.43 -4.08 -0.60
C ASP A 470 -31.47 -3.58 0.50
N MET A 471 -30.22 -3.28 0.13
CA MET A 471 -29.27 -2.59 0.99
C MET A 471 -29.44 -1.07 0.95
N PHE A 472 -30.00 -0.56 -0.14
CA PHE A 472 -30.33 0.86 -0.28
C PHE A 472 -31.70 1.17 0.31
N VAL A 473 -31.80 2.32 0.97
CA VAL A 473 -33.05 2.82 1.52
C VAL A 473 -33.51 4.01 0.68
N ASP A 474 -34.70 3.90 0.09
CA ASP A 474 -35.36 5.04 -0.55
C ASP A 474 -35.77 6.05 0.54
N HIS A 475 -35.28 7.28 0.44
CA HIS A 475 -35.86 8.37 1.24
C HIS A 475 -37.19 8.79 0.62
N ALA A 476 -38.25 8.14 1.09
CA ALA A 476 -39.53 8.79 1.28
C ALA A 476 -39.73 9.00 2.79
N ILE A 477 -39.06 10.02 3.35
CA ILE A 477 -39.45 10.62 4.63
C ILE A 477 -39.41 12.14 4.45
#